data_AF-A0A925JXW4-F1
#
_entry.id   AF-A0A925JXW4-F1
#
_cell.length_a   1.000
_cell.length_b   1.000
_cell.length_c   1.000
_cell.angle_alpha   90.00
_cell.angle_beta   90.00
_cell.angle_gamma   90.00
#
_symmetry.space_group_name_H-M   'P 1'
#
loop_
_entity.id
_entity.type
_entity.pdbx_description
1 polymer ?
#
loop_
_entity_poly.entity_id
_entity_poly.type
_entity_poly.pdbx_seq_one_letter_code
_entity_poly.pdbx_strand_id
1 'polypeptide(L)'
;MSFSIATAQQKDTLKTQPESLKSSPRLQQMVDEAARAALEKFGEKGLKEKNLAITLIDLSNQKNITQASYRGAEPIYPASVVKLFYLAAAHRWLEDGKLKDSEEMRRALNDMIVESSNDATHFVLDSLSGVSGGAELSPQELKKWAEKRNVVNRYFASLGFTVGPGGINVNQKPWCEGPYGRERQFLGPKFENRNKLTTD
;
A
#
# COMPACT_ATOMS: atom_id res chain seq x y z
N MET A 1 31.18 -28.65 0.88
CA MET A 1 29.96 -29.45 1.14
C MET A 1 28.82 -28.80 0.36
N SER A 2 28.39 -29.45 -0.73
CA SER A 2 27.25 -29.01 -1.54
C SER A 2 25.95 -29.43 -0.87
N PHE A 3 24.99 -28.51 -0.78
CA PHE A 3 23.61 -28.84 -0.46
C PHE A 3 22.77 -28.72 -1.74
N SER A 4 22.36 -29.87 -2.27
CA SER A 4 21.33 -29.97 -3.32
C SER A 4 19.97 -29.68 -2.69
N ILE A 5 19.24 -28.75 -3.30
CA ILE A 5 17.84 -28.48 -2.98
C ILE A 5 17.00 -29.25 -4.02
N ALA A 6 16.22 -30.20 -3.55
CA ALA A 6 15.26 -30.93 -4.36
C ALA A 6 14.19 -29.97 -4.92
N THR A 7 13.99 -30.03 -6.22
CA THR A 7 12.97 -29.28 -6.96
C THR A 7 11.58 -29.83 -6.63
N ALA A 8 10.82 -29.08 -5.82
CA ALA A 8 9.38 -29.23 -5.76
C ALA A 8 8.76 -28.55 -6.99
N GLN A 9 7.88 -29.27 -7.70
CA GLN A 9 7.20 -28.82 -8.90
C GLN A 9 6.39 -27.54 -8.63
N GLN A 10 6.81 -26.47 -9.29
CA GLN A 10 6.17 -25.16 -9.29
C GLN A 10 4.98 -25.23 -10.26
N LYS A 11 3.76 -25.41 -9.73
CA LYS A 11 2.53 -25.21 -10.50
C LYS A 11 2.34 -23.72 -10.77
N ASP A 12 2.32 -23.36 -12.06
CA ASP A 12 1.84 -22.12 -12.66
C ASP A 12 1.66 -20.92 -11.71
N THR A 13 2.75 -20.21 -11.47
CA THR A 13 2.67 -18.77 -11.17
C THR A 13 3.04 -18.03 -12.45
N LEU A 14 2.03 -17.49 -13.14
CA LEU A 14 2.19 -16.45 -14.15
C LEU A 14 3.08 -15.35 -13.56
N LYS A 15 4.38 -15.39 -13.88
CA LYS A 15 5.28 -14.25 -13.72
C LYS A 15 5.03 -13.30 -14.88
N THR A 16 3.83 -12.76 -14.98
CA THR A 16 3.58 -11.58 -15.80
C THR A 16 4.00 -10.40 -14.94
N GLN A 17 5.14 -9.78 -15.26
CA GLN A 17 5.26 -8.35 -14.95
C GLN A 17 4.00 -7.70 -15.53
N PRO A 18 3.28 -6.84 -14.79
CA PRO A 18 2.12 -6.17 -15.38
C PRO A 18 2.62 -5.41 -16.61
N GLU A 19 2.22 -5.88 -17.80
CA GLU A 19 2.40 -5.10 -19.01
C GLU A 19 1.76 -3.74 -18.76
N SER A 20 2.48 -2.66 -19.05
CA SER A 20 1.92 -1.33 -18.89
C SER A 20 0.65 -1.23 -19.73
N LEU A 21 -0.47 -0.91 -19.08
CA LEU A 21 -1.75 -0.81 -19.76
C LEU A 21 -1.66 0.22 -20.90
N LYS A 22 -2.29 -0.10 -22.03
CA LYS A 22 -2.25 0.74 -23.22
C LYS A 22 -2.84 2.12 -22.93
N SER A 23 -2.15 3.19 -23.31
CA SER A 23 -2.66 4.55 -23.16
C SER A 23 -3.82 4.85 -24.11
N SER A 24 -4.78 5.67 -23.65
CA SER A 24 -5.95 6.09 -24.43
C SER A 24 -6.04 7.62 -24.50
N PRO A 25 -5.95 8.22 -25.71
CA PRO A 25 -6.12 9.67 -25.87
C PRO A 25 -7.48 10.18 -25.37
N ARG A 26 -8.54 9.38 -25.55
CA ARG A 26 -9.88 9.70 -25.05
C ARG A 26 -9.89 9.77 -23.52
N LEU A 27 -9.32 8.77 -22.83
CA LEU A 27 -9.26 8.79 -21.37
C LEU A 27 -8.35 9.91 -20.87
N GLN A 28 -7.27 10.22 -21.60
CA GLN A 28 -6.38 11.32 -21.25
C GLN A 28 -7.11 12.66 -21.24
N GLN A 29 -7.89 12.95 -22.28
CA GLN A 29 -8.71 14.16 -22.31
C GLN A 29 -9.67 14.25 -21.10
N MET A 30 -10.31 13.13 -20.72
CA MET A 30 -11.20 13.08 -19.57
C MET A 30 -10.48 13.35 -18.25
N VAL A 31 -9.30 12.74 -18.07
CA VAL A 31 -8.50 12.88 -16.85
C VAL A 31 -7.91 14.30 -16.75
N ASP A 32 -7.42 14.87 -17.84
CA ASP A 32 -6.90 16.24 -17.89
C ASP A 32 -8.00 17.27 -17.60
N GLU A 33 -9.20 17.05 -18.18
CA GLU A 33 -10.36 17.91 -17.92
C GLU A 33 -10.82 17.81 -16.46
N ALA A 34 -10.88 16.61 -15.89
CA ALA A 34 -11.21 16.40 -14.48
C ALA A 34 -10.20 17.06 -13.54
N ALA A 35 -8.89 16.93 -13.83
CA ALA A 35 -7.83 17.57 -13.07
C ALA A 35 -7.95 19.10 -13.12
N ARG A 36 -8.09 19.67 -14.32
CA ARG A 36 -8.28 21.12 -14.53
C ARG A 36 -9.51 21.63 -13.77
N ALA A 37 -10.65 20.97 -13.94
CA ALA A 37 -11.90 21.38 -13.30
C ALA A 37 -11.81 21.33 -11.77
N ALA A 38 -11.16 20.30 -11.20
CA ALA A 38 -10.94 20.20 -9.77
C ALA A 38 -10.02 21.32 -9.25
N LEU A 39 -8.92 21.60 -9.93
CA LEU A 39 -7.98 22.64 -9.55
C LEU A 39 -8.59 24.04 -9.64
N GLU A 40 -9.38 24.32 -10.68
CA GLU A 40 -10.10 25.58 -10.84
C GLU A 40 -11.14 25.77 -9.72
N LYS A 41 -11.92 24.72 -9.42
CA LYS A 41 -13.00 24.79 -8.42
C LYS A 41 -12.50 24.84 -6.98
N PHE A 42 -11.40 24.16 -6.67
CA PHE A 42 -10.93 23.96 -5.29
C PHE A 42 -9.58 24.61 -5.00
N GLY A 43 -8.97 25.31 -5.96
CA GLY A 43 -7.68 25.98 -5.81
C GLY A 43 -7.66 27.00 -4.67
N GLU A 44 -8.70 27.83 -4.56
CA GLU A 44 -8.85 28.80 -3.47
C GLU A 44 -9.02 28.14 -2.09
N LYS A 45 -9.46 26.88 -2.04
CA LYS A 45 -9.55 26.06 -0.82
C LYS A 45 -8.25 25.31 -0.51
N GLY A 46 -7.18 25.59 -1.26
CA GLY A 46 -5.84 25.06 -1.02
C GLY A 46 -5.50 23.78 -1.79
N LEU A 47 -6.36 23.27 -2.67
CA LEU A 47 -6.00 22.17 -3.56
C LEU A 47 -4.95 22.66 -4.57
N LYS A 48 -3.78 22.05 -4.58
CA LYS A 48 -2.69 22.37 -5.52
C LYS A 48 -2.44 21.16 -6.42
N GLU A 49 -1.88 21.40 -7.60
CA GLU A 49 -1.49 20.35 -8.55
C GLU A 49 -0.67 19.23 -7.88
N LYS A 50 0.31 19.59 -7.04
CA LYS A 50 1.12 18.62 -6.29
C LYS A 50 0.33 17.71 -5.34
N ASN A 51 -0.91 18.04 -5.04
CA ASN A 51 -1.82 17.31 -4.14
C ASN A 51 -2.85 16.46 -4.89
N LEU A 52 -2.84 16.47 -6.23
CA LEU A 52 -3.79 15.74 -7.07
C LEU A 52 -3.06 14.77 -7.99
N ALA A 53 -3.46 13.51 -7.95
CA ALA A 53 -3.10 12.47 -8.89
C ALA A 53 -4.36 11.69 -9.25
N ILE A 54 -4.51 11.32 -10.52
CA ILE A 54 -5.70 10.64 -11.04
C ILE A 54 -5.23 9.59 -12.03
N THR A 55 -5.73 8.37 -11.92
CA THR A 55 -5.60 7.34 -12.95
C THR A 55 -7.00 6.81 -13.27
N LEU A 56 -7.33 6.73 -14.56
CA LEU A 56 -8.57 6.20 -15.07
C LEU A 56 -8.28 4.98 -15.93
N ILE A 57 -8.86 3.84 -15.56
CA ILE A 57 -8.72 2.57 -16.27
C ILE A 57 -10.09 2.18 -16.83
N ASP A 58 -10.16 1.93 -18.13
CA ASP A 58 -11.35 1.41 -18.80
C ASP A 58 -11.34 -0.12 -18.79
N LEU A 59 -12.20 -0.69 -17.95
CA LEU A 59 -12.40 -2.14 -17.78
C LEU A 59 -13.60 -2.66 -18.60
N SER A 60 -14.25 -1.84 -19.42
CA SER A 60 -15.44 -2.23 -20.20
C SER A 60 -15.15 -3.33 -21.23
N ASN A 61 -13.91 -3.40 -21.72
CA ASN A 61 -13.44 -4.45 -22.60
C ASN A 61 -12.21 -5.14 -21.99
N GLN A 62 -12.41 -6.31 -21.37
CA GLN A 62 -11.33 -7.07 -20.74
C GLN A 62 -10.22 -7.51 -21.70
N LYS A 63 -10.47 -7.53 -23.02
CA LYS A 63 -9.45 -7.84 -24.04
C LYS A 63 -8.67 -6.60 -24.51
N ASN A 64 -9.13 -5.40 -24.15
CA ASN A 64 -8.50 -4.14 -24.51
C ASN A 64 -8.67 -3.15 -23.35
N ILE A 65 -7.99 -3.44 -22.25
CA ILE A 65 -7.91 -2.54 -21.11
C ILE A 65 -7.02 -1.37 -21.52
N THR A 66 -7.54 -0.15 -21.35
CA THR A 66 -6.78 1.07 -21.60
C THR A 66 -6.80 1.98 -20.40
N GLN A 67 -5.82 2.87 -20.29
CA GLN A 67 -5.74 3.81 -19.19
C GLN A 67 -5.29 5.20 -19.64
N ALA A 68 -5.45 6.16 -18.73
CA ALA A 68 -4.77 7.44 -18.75
C ALA A 68 -4.56 7.93 -17.32
N SER A 69 -3.56 8.79 -17.11
CA SER A 69 -3.31 9.36 -15.80
C SER A 69 -2.90 10.83 -15.88
N TYR A 70 -3.19 11.55 -14.80
CA TYR A 70 -2.66 12.87 -14.47
C TYR A 70 -1.83 12.71 -13.22
N ARG A 71 -0.51 12.84 -13.34
CA ARG A 71 0.45 12.64 -12.24
C ARG A 71 0.31 11.28 -11.54
N GLY A 72 -0.07 10.22 -12.26
CA GLY A 72 -0.39 8.92 -11.64
C GLY A 72 0.79 8.23 -10.95
N ALA A 73 2.02 8.44 -11.46
CA ALA A 73 3.25 7.97 -10.84
C ALA A 73 3.68 8.76 -9.59
N GLU A 74 3.01 9.87 -9.26
CA GLU A 74 3.41 10.71 -8.14
C GLU A 74 2.90 10.14 -6.80
N PRO A 75 3.78 9.92 -5.81
CA PRO A 75 3.37 9.33 -4.55
C PRO A 75 2.64 10.33 -3.66
N ILE A 76 1.39 10.02 -3.31
CA ILE A 76 0.50 10.82 -2.46
C ILE A 76 0.24 10.10 -1.13
N TYR A 77 0.06 10.86 -0.04
CA TYR A 77 -0.37 10.29 1.23
C TYR A 77 -1.80 9.74 1.09
N PRO A 78 -2.04 8.43 1.30
CA PRO A 78 -3.28 7.78 0.90
C PRO A 78 -4.40 7.82 1.96
N ALA A 79 -4.12 8.34 3.15
CA ALA A 79 -4.97 8.16 4.32
C ALA A 79 -5.41 6.68 4.48
N SER A 80 -6.71 6.41 4.66
CA SER A 80 -7.24 5.05 4.84
C SER A 80 -7.19 4.15 3.59
N VAL A 81 -6.89 4.67 2.39
CA VAL A 81 -6.78 3.82 1.18
C VAL A 81 -5.67 2.77 1.32
N VAL A 82 -4.66 3.03 2.16
CA VAL A 82 -3.60 2.06 2.49
C VAL A 82 -4.15 0.74 3.05
N LYS A 83 -5.33 0.75 3.69
CA LYS A 83 -5.95 -0.44 4.29
C LYS A 83 -6.26 -1.51 3.25
N LEU A 84 -6.45 -1.15 1.98
CA LEU A 84 -6.59 -2.11 0.88
C LEU A 84 -5.31 -2.93 0.66
N PHE A 85 -4.13 -2.34 0.87
CA PHE A 85 -2.85 -3.04 0.77
C PHE A 85 -2.67 -4.03 1.93
N TYR A 86 -3.14 -3.65 3.13
CA TYR A 86 -3.15 -4.55 4.28
C TYR A 86 -4.16 -5.69 4.13
N LEU A 87 -5.34 -5.42 3.55
CA LEU A 87 -6.32 -6.44 3.20
C LEU A 87 -5.74 -7.46 2.23
N ALA A 88 -5.13 -7.01 1.12
CA ALA A 88 -4.51 -7.88 0.13
C ALA A 88 -3.41 -8.75 0.76
N ALA A 89 -2.52 -8.16 1.55
CA ALA A 89 -1.48 -8.90 2.27
C ALA A 89 -2.06 -9.90 3.28
N ALA A 90 -3.10 -9.53 4.02
CA ALA A 90 -3.76 -10.40 4.99
C ALA A 90 -4.38 -11.62 4.32
N HIS A 91 -5.11 -11.45 3.22
CA HIS A 91 -5.65 -12.56 2.45
C HIS A 91 -4.54 -13.47 1.91
N ARG A 92 -3.44 -12.91 1.39
CA ARG A 92 -2.30 -13.74 0.98
C ARG A 92 -1.71 -14.54 2.14
N TRP A 93 -1.62 -13.95 3.33
CA TRP A 93 -1.07 -14.65 4.51
C TRP A 93 -2.02 -15.72 5.03
N LEU A 94 -3.34 -15.52 4.91
CA LEU A 94 -4.35 -16.54 5.22
C LEU A 94 -4.24 -17.72 4.24
N GLU A 95 -4.13 -17.45 2.93
CA GLU A 95 -3.92 -18.48 1.90
C GLU A 95 -2.63 -19.28 2.13
N ASP A 96 -1.55 -18.61 2.53
CA ASP A 96 -0.25 -19.24 2.83
C ASP A 96 -0.22 -19.97 4.18
N GLY A 97 -1.28 -19.88 5.01
CA GLY A 97 -1.29 -20.42 6.37
C GLY A 97 -0.37 -19.67 7.36
N LYS A 98 0.09 -18.46 7.01
CA LYS A 98 0.90 -17.58 7.88
C LYS A 98 0.06 -16.82 8.90
N LEU A 99 -1.22 -16.62 8.61
CA LEU A 99 -2.21 -16.12 9.56
C LEU A 99 -3.27 -17.18 9.80
N LYS A 100 -3.78 -17.22 11.04
CA LYS A 100 -4.93 -18.06 11.40
C LYS A 100 -6.22 -17.35 10.99
N ASP A 101 -7.10 -18.04 10.26
CA ASP A 101 -8.48 -17.62 10.08
C ASP A 101 -9.27 -17.82 11.38
N SER A 102 -9.17 -16.83 12.27
CA SER A 102 -9.92 -16.77 13.53
C SER A 102 -11.09 -15.80 13.42
N GLU A 103 -12.07 -15.95 14.32
CA GLU A 103 -13.18 -14.98 14.44
C GLU A 103 -12.68 -13.55 14.62
N GLU A 104 -11.65 -13.35 15.44
CA GLU A 104 -11.05 -12.03 15.66
C GLU A 104 -10.31 -11.49 14.43
N MET A 105 -9.65 -12.34 13.64
CA MET A 105 -9.05 -11.89 12.37
C MET A 105 -10.13 -11.48 11.38
N ARG A 106 -11.22 -12.25 11.25
CA ARG A 106 -12.35 -11.90 10.37
C ARG A 106 -13.03 -10.61 10.81
N ARG A 107 -13.26 -10.43 12.12
CA ARG A 107 -13.81 -9.19 12.69
C ARG A 107 -12.89 -8.01 12.41
N ALA A 108 -11.58 -8.14 12.66
CA ALA A 108 -10.63 -7.06 12.40
C ALA A 108 -10.55 -6.68 10.92
N LEU A 109 -10.59 -7.65 9.99
CA LEU A 109 -10.62 -7.35 8.56
C LEU A 109 -11.92 -6.63 8.15
N ASN A 110 -13.06 -7.03 8.72
CA ASN A 110 -14.33 -6.34 8.51
C ASN A 110 -14.28 -4.90 9.04
N ASP A 111 -13.94 -4.72 10.32
CA ASP A 111 -13.86 -3.40 10.97
C ASP A 111 -12.84 -2.48 10.27
N MET A 112 -11.72 -3.02 9.78
CA MET A 112 -10.71 -2.26 9.04
C MET A 112 -11.23 -1.71 7.71
N ILE A 113 -12.11 -2.44 7.02
CA ILE A 113 -12.54 -2.11 5.66
C ILE A 113 -13.91 -1.42 5.63
N VAL A 114 -14.87 -1.92 6.39
CA VAL A 114 -16.24 -1.41 6.45
C VAL A 114 -16.29 -0.12 7.26
N GLU A 115 -15.77 -0.17 8.50
CA GLU A 115 -15.80 0.97 9.43
C GLU A 115 -14.55 1.85 9.31
N SER A 116 -13.57 1.46 8.48
CA SER A 116 -12.27 2.12 8.41
C SER A 116 -11.59 2.23 9.78
N SER A 117 -11.75 1.23 10.66
CA SER A 117 -11.22 1.28 12.03
C SER A 117 -9.68 1.29 12.04
N ASN A 118 -9.09 2.30 12.69
CA ASN A 118 -7.65 2.37 12.87
C ASN A 118 -7.14 1.29 13.83
N ASP A 119 -7.87 1.00 14.91
CA ASP A 119 -7.50 -0.03 15.89
C ASP A 119 -7.47 -1.42 15.26
N ALA A 120 -8.49 -1.74 14.46
CA ALA A 120 -8.52 -2.99 13.69
C ALA A 120 -7.35 -3.06 12.68
N THR A 121 -7.05 -1.93 12.02
CA THR A 121 -5.89 -1.84 11.12
C THR A 121 -4.58 -2.10 11.86
N HIS A 122 -4.43 -1.61 13.10
CA HIS A 122 -3.23 -1.82 13.90
C HIS A 122 -3.04 -3.29 14.22
N PHE A 123 -4.11 -3.96 14.63
CA PHE A 123 -4.09 -5.40 14.91
C PHE A 123 -3.72 -6.22 13.66
N VAL A 124 -4.31 -5.90 12.50
CA VAL A 124 -4.00 -6.59 11.24
C VAL A 124 -2.53 -6.40 10.86
N LEU A 125 -2.00 -5.17 10.92
CA LEU A 125 -0.60 -4.91 10.56
C LEU A 125 0.39 -5.51 11.56
N ASP A 126 0.06 -5.55 12.85
CA ASP A 126 0.86 -6.23 13.86
C ASP A 126 0.87 -7.75 13.61
N SER A 127 -0.27 -8.33 13.25
CA SER A 127 -0.38 -9.75 12.88
C SER A 127 0.43 -10.08 11.62
N LEU A 128 0.40 -9.22 10.60
CA LEU A 128 1.17 -9.40 9.37
C LEU A 128 2.69 -9.37 9.61
N SER A 129 3.13 -8.42 10.44
CA SER A 129 4.55 -8.13 10.67
C SER A 129 5.17 -8.91 11.83
N GLY A 130 4.37 -9.46 12.73
CA GLY A 130 4.84 -10.10 13.97
C GLY A 130 5.51 -9.12 14.94
N VAL A 131 5.25 -7.82 14.82
CA VAL A 131 5.72 -6.78 15.76
C VAL A 131 4.61 -5.79 16.08
N SER A 132 4.58 -5.30 17.31
CA SER A 132 3.59 -4.34 17.78
C SER A 132 4.20 -2.99 18.14
N GLY A 133 3.33 -2.00 18.31
CA GLY A 133 3.68 -0.69 18.86
C GLY A 133 4.07 -0.75 20.34
N GLY A 134 4.50 0.38 20.91
CA GLY A 134 4.86 0.48 22.32
C GLY A 134 5.96 1.50 22.57
N ALA A 135 6.57 1.43 23.76
CA ALA A 135 7.67 2.30 24.15
C ALA A 135 8.83 2.28 23.14
N GLU A 136 9.59 3.38 23.15
CA GLU A 136 10.78 3.56 22.32
C GLU A 136 11.77 2.40 22.47
N LEU A 137 12.49 2.12 21.39
CA LEU A 137 13.49 1.07 21.31
C LEU A 137 14.88 1.68 21.16
N SER A 138 15.92 0.94 21.56
CA SER A 138 17.29 1.30 21.19
C SER A 138 17.46 1.27 19.66
N PRO A 139 18.45 1.96 19.08
CA PRO A 139 18.64 1.98 17.63
C PRO A 139 18.78 0.58 17.00
N GLN A 140 19.43 -0.36 17.70
CA GLN A 140 19.63 -1.72 17.21
C GLN A 140 18.33 -2.54 17.22
N GLU A 141 17.52 -2.40 18.26
CA GLU A 141 16.21 -3.04 18.38
C GLU A 141 15.21 -2.44 17.38
N LEU A 142 15.22 -1.12 17.22
CA LEU A 142 14.39 -0.42 16.25
C LEU A 142 14.69 -0.90 14.83
N LYS A 143 15.96 -1.13 14.47
CA LYS A 143 16.33 -1.69 13.15
C LYS A 143 15.73 -3.09 12.93
N LYS A 144 15.79 -3.97 13.93
CA LYS A 144 15.20 -5.32 13.86
C LYS A 144 13.67 -5.26 13.77
N TRP A 145 13.05 -4.38 14.56
CA TRP A 145 11.62 -4.13 14.54
C TRP A 145 11.17 -3.59 13.18
N ALA A 146 11.90 -2.62 12.63
CA ALA A 146 11.63 -2.00 11.32
C ALA A 146 11.70 -3.03 10.19
N GLU A 147 12.70 -3.92 10.22
CA GLU A 147 12.80 -5.00 9.24
C GLU A 147 11.55 -5.89 9.24
N LYS A 148 11.04 -6.26 10.43
CA LYS A 148 9.78 -7.00 10.54
C LYS A 148 8.57 -6.18 10.08
N ARG A 149 8.46 -4.93 10.52
CA ARG A 149 7.37 -4.00 10.15
C ARG A 149 7.27 -3.81 8.63
N ASN A 150 8.38 -3.86 7.91
CA ASN A 150 8.44 -3.63 6.46
C ASN A 150 7.96 -4.82 5.60
N VAL A 151 7.30 -5.83 6.18
CA VAL A 151 6.89 -7.05 5.48
C VAL A 151 5.91 -6.80 4.32
N VAL A 152 4.96 -5.87 4.49
CA VAL A 152 3.96 -5.58 3.45
C VAL A 152 4.62 -4.92 2.25
N ASN A 153 5.56 -4.00 2.48
CA ASN A 153 6.41 -3.44 1.44
C ASN A 153 7.17 -4.52 0.67
N ARG A 154 7.81 -5.48 1.35
CA ARG A 154 8.49 -6.60 0.68
C ARG A 154 7.52 -7.46 -0.13
N TYR A 155 6.30 -7.67 0.36
CA TYR A 155 5.28 -8.40 -0.38
C TYR A 155 4.93 -7.69 -1.69
N PHE A 156 4.60 -6.40 -1.67
CA PHE A 156 4.29 -5.67 -2.90
C PHE A 156 5.50 -5.53 -3.84
N ALA A 157 6.71 -5.36 -3.31
CA ALA A 157 7.93 -5.41 -4.12
C ALA A 157 8.07 -6.76 -4.85
N SER A 158 7.71 -7.87 -4.20
CA SER A 158 7.73 -9.20 -4.83
C SER A 158 6.70 -9.38 -5.95
N LEU A 159 5.65 -8.56 -5.95
CA LEU A 159 4.65 -8.47 -7.02
C LEU A 159 5.05 -7.50 -8.15
N GLY A 160 6.22 -6.86 -8.06
CA GLY A 160 6.73 -5.93 -9.06
C GLY A 160 6.42 -4.46 -8.81
N PHE A 161 5.81 -4.10 -7.67
CA PHE A 161 5.59 -2.69 -7.33
C PHE A 161 6.91 -1.99 -7.02
N THR A 162 7.05 -0.74 -7.46
CA THR A 162 8.13 0.13 -6.99
C THR A 162 7.86 0.55 -5.55
N VAL A 163 8.70 0.12 -4.63
CA VAL A 163 8.59 0.43 -3.19
C VAL A 163 9.77 1.30 -2.76
N GLY A 164 9.49 2.35 -1.99
CA GLY A 164 10.50 3.29 -1.50
C GLY A 164 10.46 4.65 -2.21
N PRO A 165 11.59 5.37 -2.34
CA PRO A 165 11.62 6.69 -2.97
C PRO A 165 11.01 6.69 -4.38
N GLY A 166 10.01 7.55 -4.61
CA GLY A 166 9.30 7.66 -5.89
C GLY A 166 8.21 6.61 -6.13
N GLY A 167 8.05 5.63 -5.23
CA GLY A 167 7.01 4.60 -5.33
C GLY A 167 6.11 4.55 -4.10
N ILE A 168 5.55 3.37 -3.84
CA ILE A 168 4.68 3.16 -2.70
C ILE A 168 5.47 2.96 -1.41
N ASN A 169 4.81 3.23 -0.28
CA ASN A 169 5.23 2.83 1.04
C ASN A 169 3.98 2.47 1.86
N VAL A 170 3.94 1.24 2.37
CA VAL A 170 2.80 0.64 3.06
C VAL A 170 3.27 -0.06 4.34
N ASN A 171 3.96 0.67 5.22
CA ASN A 171 4.54 0.11 6.46
C ASN A 171 4.18 0.88 7.74
N GLN A 172 3.27 1.86 7.68
CA GLN A 172 2.81 2.62 8.83
C GLN A 172 1.36 2.33 9.19
N LYS A 173 1.07 2.28 10.49
CA LYS A 173 -0.30 2.33 10.98
C LYS A 173 -0.97 3.69 10.68
N PRO A 174 -2.27 3.73 10.36
CA PRO A 174 -3.04 4.97 10.34
C PRO A 174 -3.38 5.41 11.77
N TRP A 175 -3.43 6.72 12.04
CA TRP A 175 -3.72 7.26 13.37
C TRP A 175 -4.67 8.44 13.27
N CYS A 176 -5.44 8.69 14.34
CA CYS A 176 -6.21 9.92 14.49
C CYS A 176 -5.28 11.08 14.89
N GLU A 177 -4.63 10.96 16.05
CA GLU A 177 -3.76 12.01 16.61
C GLU A 177 -2.28 11.85 16.22
N GLY A 178 -1.86 10.63 15.90
CA GLY A 178 -0.49 10.29 15.51
C GLY A 178 0.10 9.10 16.27
N PRO A 179 1.26 8.58 15.84
CA PRO A 179 1.94 7.49 16.52
C PRO A 179 2.68 7.94 17.77
N TYR A 180 2.88 6.99 18.69
CA TYR A 180 3.69 7.16 19.92
C TYR A 180 4.84 6.16 19.97
N GLY A 181 5.87 6.48 20.77
CA GLY A 181 7.00 5.59 21.05
C GLY A 181 7.69 5.09 19.78
N ARG A 182 7.90 3.77 19.67
CA ARG A 182 8.64 3.18 18.54
C ARG A 182 7.97 3.40 17.17
N GLU A 183 6.65 3.54 17.14
CA GLU A 183 5.92 3.87 15.89
C GLU A 183 6.30 5.30 15.44
N ARG A 184 6.44 6.24 16.39
CA ARG A 184 6.90 7.61 16.10
C ARG A 184 8.37 7.66 15.72
N GLN A 185 9.22 6.88 16.38
CA GLN A 185 10.64 6.73 16.02
C GLN A 185 10.78 6.20 14.59
N PHE A 186 10.01 5.16 14.23
CA PHE A 186 10.07 4.57 12.91
C PHE A 186 9.49 5.47 11.82
N LEU A 187 8.40 6.19 12.09
CA LEU A 187 7.84 7.16 11.14
C LEU A 187 8.86 8.24 10.76
N GLY A 188 9.77 8.57 11.69
CA GLY A 188 10.87 9.51 11.51
C GLY A 188 10.45 10.98 11.75
N PRO A 189 11.39 11.85 12.14
CA PRO A 189 11.09 13.22 12.58
C PRO A 189 10.37 14.05 11.51
N LYS A 190 10.64 13.79 10.22
CA LYS A 190 10.02 14.48 9.07
C LYS A 190 9.01 13.60 8.34
N PHE A 191 8.54 12.53 8.97
CA PHE A 191 7.62 11.56 8.37
C PHE A 191 8.21 10.86 7.12
N GLU A 192 9.51 10.57 7.18
CA GLU A 192 10.28 9.96 6.09
C GLU A 192 9.67 8.62 5.66
N ASN A 193 9.18 7.85 6.63
CA ASN A 193 8.55 6.55 6.40
C ASN A 193 7.01 6.64 6.32
N ARG A 194 6.43 7.81 6.07
CA ARG A 194 4.96 7.94 5.93
C ARG A 194 4.44 7.06 4.81
N ASN A 195 3.25 6.49 4.98
CA ASN A 195 2.58 5.78 3.89
C ASN A 195 2.42 6.67 2.65
N LYS A 196 2.66 6.11 1.48
CA LYS A 196 2.54 6.77 0.17
C LYS A 196 2.02 5.77 -0.85
N LEU A 197 1.15 6.18 -1.74
CA LEU A 197 0.68 5.38 -2.88
C LEU A 197 0.78 6.21 -4.17
N THR A 198 1.04 5.52 -5.27
CA THR A 198 0.81 6.01 -6.63
C THR A 198 -0.59 5.55 -7.09
N THR A 199 -1.12 6.15 -8.14
CA THR A 199 -2.37 5.69 -8.76
C THR A 199 -2.16 4.92 -10.06
N ASP A 200 -0.93 4.92 -10.59
CA ASP A 200 -0.45 4.03 -11.66
C ASP A 200 0.08 2.69 -11.12
#